data_AF-A0A160NUW8-F1
#
_entry.id   AF-A0A160NUW8-F1
#
_cell.length_a   1.000
_cell.length_b   1.000
_cell.length_c   1.000
_cell.angle_alpha   90.00
_cell.angle_beta   90.00
_cell.angle_gamma   90.00
#
_symmetry.space_group_name_H-M   'P 1'
#
loop_
_entity.id
_entity.type
_entity.pdbx_description
1 polymer ?
#
loop_
_entity_poly.entity_id
_entity_poly.type
_entity_poly.pdbx_seq_one_letter_code
_entity_poly.pdbx_strand_id
1 'polypeptide(L)' 'MSTWINLGALWKIVVIGLLTGAGLPALFAVALRLLNPPGPETAPRAAAGPVRLTLALLIFAVMLATIGWGISVIVNQR' A
#
# COMPACT_ATOMS: atom_id res chain seq x y z
N MET A 1 30.06 13.40 -6.16
CA MET A 1 29.24 14.26 -7.02
C MET A 1 29.61 13.95 -8.46
N SER A 2 28.68 13.40 -9.25
CA SER A 2 28.79 13.34 -10.71
C SER A 2 28.14 14.61 -11.26
N THR A 3 28.93 15.52 -11.82
CA THR A 3 28.55 16.91 -12.18
C THR A 3 27.31 17.04 -13.08
N TRP A 4 26.85 15.96 -13.73
CA TRP A 4 25.65 15.96 -14.57
C TRP A 4 24.41 15.30 -13.91
N ILE A 5 24.59 14.49 -12.86
CA ILE A 5 23.50 13.76 -12.21
C ILE A 5 23.68 13.70 -10.70
N ASN A 6 22.68 14.23 -9.99
CA ASN A 6 22.66 14.25 -8.54
C ASN A 6 22.06 12.93 -8.02
N LEU A 7 22.90 11.93 -7.76
CA LEU A 7 22.46 10.62 -7.24
C LEU A 7 21.69 10.76 -5.92
N GLY A 8 22.02 11.75 -5.10
CA GLY A 8 21.31 12.02 -3.85
C GLY A 8 19.87 12.47 -4.10
N ALA A 9 19.65 13.36 -5.07
CA ALA A 9 18.31 13.77 -5.49
C ALA A 9 17.56 12.63 -6.17
N LEU A 10 18.23 11.89 -7.07
CA LEU A 10 17.65 10.75 -7.77
C LEU A 10 17.14 9.69 -6.79
N TRP A 11 17.95 9.34 -5.79
CA TRP A 11 17.56 8.39 -4.74
C TRP A 11 16.32 8.86 -3.97
N LYS A 12 16.28 10.14 -3.58
CA LYS A 12 15.12 10.70 -2.87
C LYS A 12 13.85 10.65 -3.72
N ILE A 13 13.94 11.00 -5.00
CA ILE A 13 12.78 10.96 -5.92
C ILE A 13 12.28 9.54 -6.08
N VAL A 14 13.18 8.57 -6.30
CA VAL A 14 12.80 7.16 -6.44
C VAL A 14 12.14 6.64 -5.16
N VAL A 15 12.72 6.90 -4.00
CA VAL A 15 12.16 6.43 -2.71
C VAL A 15 10.81 7.09 -2.44
N ILE A 16 10.70 8.41 -2.60
CA ILE A 16 9.44 9.11 -2.38
C ILE A 16 8.39 8.63 -3.40
N GLY A 17 8.72 8.59 -4.69
CA GLY A 17 7.81 8.14 -5.74
C GLY A 17 7.37 6.69 -5.60
N LEU A 18 8.24 5.80 -5.11
CA LEU A 18 7.86 4.42 -4.80
C LEU A 18 6.92 4.36 -3.59
N LEU A 19 7.19 5.15 -2.54
CA LEU A 19 6.36 5.19 -1.34
C LEU A 19 5.00 5.83 -1.61
N THR A 20 4.94 6.97 -2.28
CA THR A 20 3.68 7.70 -2.55
C THR A 20 2.93 7.15 -3.76
N GLY A 21 3.63 6.58 -4.75
CA GLY A 21 3.02 5.97 -5.94
C GLY A 21 2.65 4.51 -5.74
N ALA A 22 3.65 3.66 -5.47
CA ALA A 22 3.48 2.20 -5.39
C ALA A 22 3.13 1.69 -3.99
N GLY A 23 3.31 2.51 -2.94
CA GLY A 23 3.01 2.12 -1.57
C GLY A 23 1.54 1.74 -1.35
N LEU A 24 0.60 2.50 -1.92
CA LEU A 24 -0.84 2.20 -1.84
C LEU A 24 -1.20 0.87 -2.54
N PRO A 25 -0.82 0.65 -3.83
CA PRO A 25 -1.00 -0.63 -4.49
C PRO A 25 -0.38 -1.83 -3.73
N ALA A 26 0.79 -1.63 -3.11
CA ALA A 26 1.45 -2.67 -2.32
C ALA A 26 0.65 -3.02 -1.05
N LEU A 27 0.17 -2.03 -0.30
CA LEU A 27 -0.69 -2.25 0.88
C LEU A 27 -1.97 -3.00 0.51
N PHE A 28 -2.59 -2.62 -0.61
CA PHE A 28 -3.76 -3.30 -1.15
C PHE A 28 -3.48 -4.78 -1.42
N ALA A 29 -2.38 -5.08 -2.12
CA ALA A 29 -1.97 -6.46 -2.41
C ALA A 29 -1.71 -7.28 -1.13
N VAL A 30 -1.09 -6.67 -0.12
CA VAL A 30 -0.87 -7.31 1.20
C VAL A 30 -2.19 -7.63 1.89
N ALA A 31 -3.15 -6.70 1.91
CA ALA A 31 -4.47 -6.93 2.49
C ALA A 31 -5.19 -8.09 1.78
N LEU A 32 -5.16 -8.14 0.44
CA LEU A 32 -5.71 -9.27 -0.31
C LEU A 32 -5.00 -10.58 -0.01
N ARG A 33 -3.67 -10.57 0.14
CA ARG A 33 -2.90 -11.77 0.51
C ARG A 33 -3.28 -12.27 1.90
N LEU A 34 -3.61 -11.39 2.84
CA LEU A 34 -4.12 -11.76 4.16
C LEU A 34 -5.53 -12.35 4.09
N LEU A 35 -6.38 -11.87 3.19
CA LEU A 35 -7.71 -12.43 2.96
C LEU A 35 -7.67 -13.77 2.22
N ASN A 36 -6.62 -14.03 1.44
CA ASN A 36 -6.54 -15.19 0.56
C ASN A 36 -5.39 -16.14 1.00
N PRO A 37 -5.59 -16.98 2.03
CA PRO A 37 -4.57 -17.97 2.44
C PRO A 37 -4.14 -18.86 1.28
N PRO A 38 -2.85 -19.18 1.13
CA PRO A 38 -2.44 -20.25 0.24
C PRO A 38 -3.04 -21.58 0.74
N GLY A 39 -3.52 -22.39 -0.20
CA GLY A 39 -4.12 -23.69 0.07
C GLY A 39 -4.14 -24.54 -1.20
N PRO A 40 -4.37 -25.86 -1.11
CA PRO A 40 -4.42 -26.74 -2.26
C PRO A 40 -5.46 -26.27 -3.27
N GLU A 41 -5.13 -26.27 -4.56
CA GLU A 41 -6.04 -25.80 -5.63
C GLU A 41 -7.33 -26.62 -5.72
N THR A 42 -7.29 -27.87 -5.27
CA THR A 42 -8.42 -28.80 -5.25
C THR A 42 -9.25 -28.77 -3.96
N ALA A 43 -8.85 -27.99 -2.96
CA ALA A 43 -9.56 -27.89 -1.69
C ALA A 43 -10.55 -26.70 -1.68
N PRO A 44 -11.64 -26.78 -0.91
CA PRO A 44 -12.53 -25.64 -0.70
C PRO A 44 -11.74 -24.43 -0.20
N ARG A 45 -12.09 -23.23 -0.69
CA ARG A 45 -11.40 -22.00 -0.31
C ARG A 45 -11.53 -21.79 1.21
N ALA A 46 -10.42 -21.93 1.93
CA ALA A 46 -10.39 -21.64 3.35
C ALA A 46 -10.64 -20.14 3.58
N ALA A 47 -11.63 -19.82 4.41
CA ALA A 47 -11.87 -18.45 4.85
C ALA A 47 -10.64 -17.93 5.62
N ALA A 48 -10.37 -16.63 5.51
CA ALA A 48 -9.37 -15.99 6.35
C ALA A 48 -9.77 -16.13 7.82
N GLY A 49 -8.87 -16.66 8.65
CA GLY A 49 -9.07 -16.68 10.09
C GLY A 49 -9.26 -15.26 10.66
N PRO A 50 -9.91 -15.13 11.82
CA PRO A 50 -10.34 -13.83 12.37
C PRO A 50 -9.19 -12.83 12.49
N VAL A 51 -8.00 -13.28 12.92
CA VAL A 51 -6.81 -12.44 13.02
C VAL A 51 -6.38 -11.83 11.68
N ARG A 52 -6.39 -12.63 10.60
CA ARG A 52 -5.98 -12.18 9.26
C ARG A 52 -7.00 -11.24 8.66
N LEU A 53 -8.29 -11.49 8.92
CA LEU A 53 -9.37 -10.58 8.55
C LEU A 53 -9.21 -9.22 9.24
N THR A 54 -9.02 -9.21 10.57
CA THR A 54 -8.83 -7.96 11.33
C THR A 54 -7.62 -7.18 10.83
N LEU A 55 -6.49 -7.86 10.61
CA LEU A 55 -5.27 -7.20 10.13
C LEU A 55 -5.46 -6.58 8.74
N ALA A 56 -6.12 -7.30 7.82
CA ALA A 56 -6.40 -6.75 6.50
C ALA A 56 -7.37 -5.56 6.53
N LEU A 57 -8.41 -5.62 7.37
CA LEU A 57 -9.32 -4.51 7.58
C LEU A 57 -8.58 -3.26 8.11
N LEU A 58 -7.63 -3.45 9.03
CA LEU A 58 -6.78 -2.35 9.50
C LEU A 58 -5.94 -1.75 8.36
N ILE A 59 -5.36 -2.59 7.50
CA ILE A 59 -4.59 -2.10 6.33
C ILE A 59 -5.49 -1.33 5.37
N PHE A 60 -6.69 -1.83 5.08
CA PHE A 60 -7.67 -1.10 4.26
C PHE A 60 -8.10 0.22 4.89
N ALA A 61 -8.32 0.25 6.20
CA ALA A 61 -8.69 1.47 6.91
C ALA A 61 -7.59 2.54 6.81
N VAL A 62 -6.32 2.15 6.99
CA VAL A 62 -5.17 3.06 6.80
C VAL A 62 -5.09 3.57 5.35
N MET A 63 -5.34 2.69 4.37
CA MET A 63 -5.34 3.06 2.97
C MET A 63 -6.42 4.10 2.65
N LEU A 64 -7.66 3.87 3.12
CA LEU A 64 -8.77 4.81 2.95
C LEU A 64 -8.52 6.13 3.66
N ALA A 65 -7.96 6.11 4.88
CA ALA A 65 -7.59 7.32 5.60
C ALA A 65 -6.54 8.13 4.84
N THR A 66 -5.53 7.45 4.25
CA THR A 66 -4.48 8.11 3.46
C THR A 66 -5.05 8.76 2.19
N ILE A 67 -5.94 8.05 1.47
CA ILE A 67 -6.62 8.58 0.28
C ILE A 67 -7.49 9.79 0.66
N GLY A 68 -8.33 9.63 1.68
CA GLY A 68 -9.24 10.68 2.15
C GLY A 68 -8.49 11.93 2.61
N TRP A 69 -7.38 11.75 3.32
CA TRP A 69 -6.50 12.85 3.72
C TRP A 69 -5.90 13.57 2.50
N GLY A 70 -5.33 12.82 1.55
CA GLY A 70 -4.76 13.39 0.33
C GLY A 70 -5.79 14.23 -0.45
N ILE A 71 -7.00 13.70 -0.62
CA ILE A 71 -8.11 14.41 -1.26
C ILE A 71 -8.49 15.66 -0.46
N SER A 72 -8.65 15.54 0.86
CA SER A 72 -9.02 16.67 1.72
C SER A 72 -8.02 17.82 1.62
N VAL A 73 -6.72 17.51 1.62
CA VAL A 73 -5.67 18.52 1.45
C VAL A 73 -5.79 19.21 0.10
N ILE A 74 -5.94 18.46 -1.00
CA ILE A 74 -6.06 19.03 -2.35
C ILE A 74 -7.31 19.93 -2.45
N VAL A 75 -8.43 19.51 -1.86
CA VAL A 75 -9.68 20.27 -1.89
C VAL A 75 -9.63 21.52 -1.01
N ASN A 76 -8.95 21.45 0.13
CA ASN A 76 -8.87 22.53 1.12
C ASN A 76 -7.78 23.58 0.79
N GLN A 77 -6.93 23.34 -0.22
CA GLN A 77 -5.87 24.26 -0.67
C GLN A 77 -6.39 25.42 -1.56
N ARG A 78 -7.57 25.98 -1.27
CA ARG A 78 -8.06 27.19 -1.95
C ARG A 78 -7.19 28.40 -1.65
#